data_AF-A0A5J4KUT8-F1
#
_entry.id   AF-A0A5J4KUT8-F1
#
_cell.length_a   1.000
_cell.length_b   1.000
_cell.length_c   1.000
_cell.angle_alpha   90.00
_cell.angle_beta   90.00
_cell.angle_gamma   90.00
#
_symmetry.space_group_name_H-M   'P 1'
#
loop_
_entity.id
_entity.type
_entity.pdbx_description
1 polymer ?
#
loop_
_entity_poly.entity_id
_entity_poly.type
_entity_poly.pdbx_seq_one_letter_code
_entity_poly.pdbx_strand_id
1 'polypeptide(L)'
;MISRIRAEFQIEIPLKSLFEAPTVAAMAAQIAQLQRENQHVATPPLVPMSRESAIPLSFAQQRLWFIDQMEPANAAYNIPLALRLSGDLNAEALVRSLQEIVNRHEILRTSFVVQDEQPVQIIHSADTFQVRQLNISELVASARDTLIKQLALEDAQRPFDLTEAPLMRATLVRCSDPRLQSTASESSGSEALDEQESEFVLLLTMHHIVSDGWSMGVLLRELSVLYHAYSHGKPSPLSNLAIQYADVALWERSWLHGDLMDYHLNYWKQQLSGFTSLQLPTDRPGRRCQPVMVRPISSLCRQRSLKRSRPSASKRERPCS
;
A
#
# COMPACT_ATOMS: atom_id res chain seq x y z
N MET A 1 1.49 20.94 13.29
CA MET A 1 1.60 21.81 14.48
C MET A 1 2.29 21.10 15.65
N ILE A 2 1.78 19.97 16.14
CA ILE A 2 2.40 19.18 17.24
C ILE A 2 3.88 18.86 16.98
N SER A 3 4.19 18.35 15.78
CA SER A 3 5.57 18.05 15.38
C SER A 3 6.51 19.27 15.47
N ARG A 4 6.02 20.48 15.14
CA ARG A 4 6.80 21.72 15.29
C ARG A 4 6.97 22.13 16.75
N ILE A 5 5.92 21.99 17.56
CA ILE A 5 6.00 22.32 19.00
C ILE A 5 6.97 21.37 19.70
N ARG A 6 6.95 20.07 19.36
CA ARG A 6 7.91 19.09 19.87
C ARG A 6 9.34 19.44 19.49
N ALA A 7 9.58 19.79 18.23
CA ALA A 7 10.92 20.16 17.75
C ALA A 7 11.47 21.42 18.45
N GLU A 8 10.64 22.44 18.64
CA GLU A 8 11.06 23.74 19.17
C GLU A 8 11.17 23.78 20.70
N PHE A 9 10.23 23.15 21.40
CA PHE A 9 10.11 23.23 22.86
C PHE A 9 10.56 21.96 23.59
N GLN A 10 10.99 20.93 22.86
CA GLN A 10 11.46 19.64 23.40
C GLN A 10 10.47 18.97 24.36
N ILE A 11 9.18 19.16 24.13
CA ILE A 11 8.09 18.58 24.93
C ILE A 11 7.12 17.78 24.06
N GLU A 12 6.62 16.69 24.63
CA GLU A 12 5.56 15.91 24.02
C GLU A 12 4.21 16.41 24.55
N ILE A 13 3.43 17.02 23.66
CA ILE A 13 2.08 17.49 23.99
C ILE A 13 1.10 16.40 23.59
N PRO A 14 0.33 15.82 24.53
CA PRO A 14 -0.74 14.89 24.21
C PRO A 14 -1.71 15.54 23.22
N LEU A 15 -2.15 14.82 22.19
CA LEU A 15 -3.10 15.37 21.21
C LEU A 15 -4.36 15.94 21.88
N LYS A 16 -4.80 15.34 22.99
CA LYS A 16 -5.92 15.81 23.81
C LYS A 16 -5.77 17.27 24.27
N SER A 17 -4.56 17.70 24.60
CA SER A 17 -4.24 19.08 25.00
C SER A 17 -4.61 20.12 23.95
N LEU A 18 -4.60 19.77 22.66
CA LEU A 18 -5.01 20.67 21.59
C LEU A 18 -6.50 20.97 21.57
N PHE A 19 -7.30 20.01 22.01
CA PHE A 19 -8.74 20.16 22.10
C PHE A 19 -9.15 20.84 23.41
N GLU A 20 -8.40 20.59 24.48
CA GLU A 20 -8.65 21.21 25.80
C GLU A 20 -8.14 22.66 25.89
N ALA A 21 -7.10 23.00 25.13
CA ALA A 21 -6.52 24.33 25.06
C ALA A 21 -6.46 24.87 23.61
N PRO A 22 -7.62 25.15 22.98
CA PRO A 22 -7.68 25.52 21.56
C PRO A 22 -7.19 26.95 21.26
N THR A 23 -6.68 27.68 22.26
CA THR A 23 -6.13 29.02 22.10
C THR A 23 -4.63 29.03 22.35
N VAL A 24 -3.90 29.95 21.70
CA VAL A 24 -2.44 30.08 21.87
C VAL A 24 -2.06 30.34 23.32
N ALA A 25 -2.84 31.15 24.04
CA ALA A 25 -2.60 31.46 25.45
C ALA A 25 -2.76 30.22 26.36
N ALA A 26 -3.84 29.44 26.16
CA ALA A 26 -4.06 28.21 26.92
C ALA A 26 -3.02 27.15 26.59
N MET A 27 -2.63 27.04 25.31
CA MET A 27 -1.57 26.13 24.86
C MET A 27 -0.21 26.49 25.46
N ALA A 28 0.15 27.79 25.52
CA ALA A 28 1.39 28.24 26.14
C ALA A 28 1.46 27.90 27.64
N ALA A 29 0.33 28.02 28.36
CA ALA A 29 0.25 27.63 29.76
C ALA A 29 0.45 26.11 29.97
N GLN A 30 -0.13 25.27 29.10
CA GLN A 30 0.09 23.83 29.15
C GLN A 30 1.53 23.44 28.81
N ILE A 31 2.13 24.08 27.81
CA ILE A 31 3.55 23.93 27.47
C ILE A 31 4.43 24.20 28.69
N ALA A 32 4.21 25.33 29.36
CA ALA A 32 4.96 25.72 30.56
C ALA A 32 4.72 24.79 31.75
N GLN A 33 3.56 24.12 31.82
CA GLN A 33 3.27 23.12 32.85
C GLN A 33 3.98 21.79 32.55
N LEU A 34 3.88 21.27 31.32
CA LEU A 34 4.54 20.03 30.92
C LEU A 34 6.07 20.13 31.01
N GLN A 35 6.64 21.30 30.72
CA GLN A 35 8.06 21.59 30.93
C GLN A 35 8.48 21.51 32.41
N ARG A 36 7.57 21.80 33.36
CA ARG A 36 7.83 21.72 34.80
C ARG A 36 7.64 20.30 35.35
N GLU A 37 6.76 19.51 34.74
CA GLU A 37 6.37 18.20 35.24
C GLU A 37 7.29 17.05 34.80
N ASN A 38 8.24 17.30 33.89
CA ASN A 38 9.26 16.33 33.45
C ASN A 38 8.66 14.93 33.12
N GLN A 39 7.42 14.90 32.59
CA GLN A 39 6.73 13.67 32.21
C GLN A 39 7.32 13.14 30.91
N HIS A 40 8.48 12.48 31.01
CA HIS A 40 9.10 11.75 29.93
C HIS A 40 8.49 10.34 29.84
N VAL A 41 7.38 10.21 29.12
CA VAL A 41 7.27 9.07 28.20
C VAL A 41 7.61 9.63 26.84
N ALA A 42 8.89 9.98 26.67
CA ALA A 42 9.35 10.64 25.47
C ALA A 42 9.47 9.58 24.37
N THR A 43 8.50 9.59 23.48
CA THR A 43 8.63 8.97 22.16
C THR A 43 9.99 9.42 21.59
N PRO A 44 10.90 8.52 21.17
CA PRO A 44 12.20 8.94 20.64
C PRO A 44 12.01 9.72 19.33
N PRO A 45 12.94 10.60 18.95
CA PRO A 45 12.86 11.31 17.68
C PRO A 45 12.97 10.32 16.51
N LEU A 46 12.16 10.55 15.47
CA LEU A 46 12.29 9.82 14.21
C LEU A 46 13.44 10.42 13.42
N VAL A 47 14.48 9.62 13.20
CA VAL A 47 15.71 9.98 12.48
C VAL A 47 15.97 8.96 11.36
N PRO A 48 16.80 9.28 10.36
CA PRO A 48 17.20 8.30 9.36
C PRO A 48 17.91 7.10 10.02
N MET A 49 17.55 5.89 9.63
CA MET A 49 18.02 4.63 10.21
C MET A 49 18.87 3.85 9.18
N SER A 50 19.90 3.16 9.66
CA SER A 50 20.73 2.29 8.83
C SER A 50 19.90 1.19 8.14
N ARG A 51 20.31 0.82 6.92
CA ARG A 51 19.71 -0.24 6.09
C ARG A 51 20.58 -1.51 6.00
N GLU A 52 21.60 -1.62 6.85
CA GLU A 52 22.55 -2.74 6.84
C GLU A 52 21.94 -4.04 7.36
N SER A 53 20.92 -3.94 8.22
CA SER A 53 20.17 -5.09 8.74
C SER A 53 18.83 -5.24 8.02
N ALA A 54 18.24 -6.43 8.13
CA ALA A 54 16.88 -6.68 7.65
C ALA A 54 15.90 -5.64 8.21
N ILE A 55 15.04 -5.12 7.33
CA ILE A 55 14.08 -4.08 7.67
C ILE A 55 12.79 -4.79 8.11
N PRO A 56 12.37 -4.70 9.39
CA PRO A 56 11.15 -5.34 9.85
C PRO A 56 9.92 -4.63 9.26
N LEU A 57 8.78 -5.31 9.28
CA LEU A 57 7.49 -4.66 9.02
C LEU A 57 7.11 -3.75 10.20
N SER A 58 6.46 -2.63 9.91
CA SER A 58 5.72 -1.88 10.94
C SER A 58 4.60 -2.76 11.54
N PHE A 59 4.08 -2.41 12.72
CA PHE A 59 2.98 -3.18 13.33
C PHE A 59 1.73 -3.22 12.43
N ALA A 60 1.43 -2.12 11.73
CA ALA A 60 0.34 -2.04 10.77
C ALA A 60 0.57 -2.97 9.57
N GLN A 61 1.78 -2.98 9.01
CA GLN A 61 2.14 -3.87 7.92
C GLN A 61 2.11 -5.34 8.37
N GLN A 62 2.61 -5.66 9.57
CA GLN A 62 2.63 -7.02 10.08
C GLN A 62 1.21 -7.61 10.20
N ARG A 63 0.22 -6.79 10.61
CA ARG A 63 -1.18 -7.19 10.61
C ARG A 63 -1.68 -7.53 9.20
N LEU A 64 -1.41 -6.67 8.21
CA LEU A 64 -1.87 -6.89 6.84
C LEU A 64 -1.19 -8.10 6.21
N TRP A 65 0.12 -8.26 6.42
CA TRP A 65 0.86 -9.45 6.03
C TRP A 65 0.25 -10.71 6.63
N PHE A 66 -0.03 -10.73 7.94
CA PHE A 66 -0.66 -11.86 8.60
C PHE A 66 -2.02 -12.23 7.99
N ILE A 67 -2.86 -11.23 7.68
CA ILE A 67 -4.16 -11.46 7.03
C ILE A 67 -3.97 -12.04 5.63
N ASP A 68 -3.03 -11.50 4.84
CA ASP A 68 -2.71 -12.02 3.50
C ASP A 68 -2.21 -13.47 3.54
N GLN A 69 -1.41 -13.86 4.55
CA GLN A 69 -0.99 -15.25 4.72
C GLN A 69 -2.13 -16.21 5.08
N MET A 70 -3.20 -15.71 5.72
CA MET A 70 -4.39 -16.51 6.05
C MET A 70 -5.36 -16.61 4.87
N GLU A 71 -5.49 -15.54 4.09
CA GLU A 71 -6.38 -15.44 2.95
C GLU A 71 -5.61 -14.92 1.72
N PRO A 72 -4.73 -15.76 1.11
CA PRO A 72 -3.97 -15.35 -0.05
C PRO A 72 -4.88 -14.96 -1.22
N ALA A 73 -4.38 -14.06 -2.06
CA ALA A 73 -5.09 -13.59 -3.26
C ALA A 73 -6.42 -12.85 -2.96
N ASN A 74 -6.52 -12.20 -1.80
CA ASN A 74 -7.64 -11.34 -1.44
C ASN A 74 -7.41 -9.89 -1.90
N ALA A 75 -8.41 -9.31 -2.57
CA ALA A 75 -8.38 -7.92 -3.04
C ALA A 75 -8.99 -6.91 -2.04
N ALA A 76 -9.43 -7.35 -0.85
CA ALA A 76 -10.07 -6.51 0.15
C ALA A 76 -9.22 -5.32 0.63
N TYR A 77 -7.89 -5.40 0.45
CA TYR A 77 -6.93 -4.36 0.82
C TYR A 77 -6.37 -3.61 -0.40
N ASN A 78 -7.02 -3.71 -1.56
CA ASN A 78 -6.73 -2.83 -2.68
C ASN A 78 -7.36 -1.45 -2.45
N ILE A 79 -6.61 -0.41 -2.81
CA ILE A 79 -7.05 0.99 -2.82
C ILE A 79 -7.11 1.44 -4.28
N PRO A 80 -8.24 1.22 -4.98
CA PRO A 80 -8.41 1.66 -6.36
C PRO A 80 -8.78 3.16 -6.42
N LEU A 81 -8.26 3.83 -7.43
CA LEU A 81 -8.54 5.22 -7.80
C LEU A 81 -8.70 5.30 -9.32
N ALA A 82 -9.76 5.96 -9.77
CA ALA A 82 -9.96 6.29 -11.18
C ALA A 82 -10.08 7.80 -11.34
N LEU A 83 -9.27 8.38 -12.22
CA LEU A 83 -9.29 9.80 -12.55
C LEU A 83 -9.68 9.96 -14.02
N ARG A 84 -10.72 10.73 -14.31
CA ARG A 84 -11.04 11.18 -15.67
C ARG A 84 -10.32 12.51 -15.91
N LEU A 85 -9.63 12.60 -17.04
CA LEU A 85 -8.81 13.74 -17.43
C LEU A 85 -9.28 14.19 -18.82
N SER A 86 -9.53 15.49 -18.97
CA SER A 86 -9.95 16.10 -20.24
C SER A 86 -8.96 17.19 -20.65
N GLY A 87 -8.77 17.37 -21.96
CA GLY A 87 -7.92 18.39 -22.55
C GLY A 87 -6.65 17.82 -23.19
N ASP A 88 -5.67 18.69 -23.45
CA ASP A 88 -4.40 18.32 -24.08
C ASP A 88 -3.43 17.72 -23.05
N LEU A 89 -3.66 16.46 -22.70
CA LEU A 89 -2.83 15.72 -21.75
C LEU A 89 -1.48 15.33 -22.38
N ASN A 90 -0.39 15.76 -21.76
CA ASN A 90 0.93 15.23 -22.04
C ASN A 90 1.11 13.86 -21.35
N ALA A 91 0.76 12.78 -22.06
CA ALA A 91 0.81 11.42 -21.53
C ALA A 91 2.22 11.01 -21.05
N GLU A 92 3.27 11.44 -21.75
CA GLU A 92 4.66 11.14 -21.37
C GLU A 92 5.03 11.82 -20.05
N ALA A 93 4.67 13.09 -19.88
CA ALA A 93 4.87 13.81 -18.62
C ALA A 93 4.12 13.14 -17.46
N LEU A 94 2.89 12.67 -17.69
CA LEU A 94 2.11 11.96 -16.67
C LEU A 94 2.76 10.63 -16.25
N VAL A 95 3.21 9.82 -17.23
CA VAL A 95 3.93 8.57 -16.96
C VAL A 95 5.20 8.83 -16.17
N ARG A 96 5.97 9.84 -16.59
CA ARG A 96 7.22 10.23 -15.93
C ARG A 96 6.99 10.74 -14.51
N SER A 97 5.89 11.44 -14.25
CA SER A 97 5.49 11.86 -12.91
C SER A 97 5.22 10.68 -11.99
N LEU A 98 4.49 9.66 -12.45
CA LEU A 98 4.21 8.46 -11.65
C LEU A 98 5.49 7.67 -11.36
N GLN A 99 6.38 7.55 -12.35
CA GLN A 99 7.69 6.91 -12.17
C GLN A 99 8.54 7.66 -11.14
N GLU A 100 8.56 9.00 -11.18
CA GLU A 100 9.29 9.81 -10.20
C GLU A 100 8.71 9.66 -8.78
N ILE A 101 7.39 9.53 -8.62
CA ILE A 101 6.76 9.24 -7.33
C ILE A 101 7.22 7.88 -6.80
N VAL A 102 7.21 6.83 -7.63
CA VAL A 102 7.69 5.49 -7.22
C VAL A 102 9.18 5.50 -6.89
N ASN A 103 9.98 6.28 -7.62
CA ASN A 103 11.40 6.46 -7.32
C ASN A 103 11.60 7.13 -5.96
N ARG A 104 10.85 8.21 -5.71
CA ARG A 104 10.91 9.06 -4.51
C ARG A 104 10.47 8.35 -3.23
N HIS A 105 9.44 7.50 -3.30
CA HIS A 105 8.86 6.82 -2.14
C HIS A 105 9.26 5.35 -2.13
N GLU A 106 10.23 4.98 -1.28
CA GLU A 106 10.76 3.61 -1.18
C GLU A 106 9.65 2.56 -1.02
N ILE A 107 8.63 2.89 -0.23
CA ILE A 107 7.54 1.98 0.09
C ILE A 107 6.75 1.49 -1.13
N LEU A 108 6.70 2.27 -2.22
CA LEU A 108 5.97 1.91 -3.45
C LEU A 108 6.69 0.84 -4.27
N ARG A 109 8.00 0.69 -4.02
CA ARG A 109 8.89 -0.31 -4.62
C ARG A 109 9.38 -1.31 -3.58
N THR A 110 8.61 -1.51 -2.50
CA THR A 110 8.91 -2.49 -1.45
C THR A 110 8.07 -3.75 -1.65
N SER A 111 8.72 -4.91 -1.55
CA SER A 111 8.04 -6.20 -1.33
C SER A 111 8.28 -6.74 0.06
N PHE A 112 7.50 -7.75 0.44
CA PHE A 112 7.49 -8.34 1.77
C PHE A 112 7.78 -9.83 1.64
N VAL A 113 8.84 -10.31 2.28
CA VAL A 113 9.27 -11.72 2.22
C VAL A 113 9.58 -12.23 3.62
N VAL A 114 9.63 -13.54 3.79
CA VAL A 114 10.09 -14.14 5.05
C VAL A 114 11.58 -14.43 4.95
N GLN A 115 12.36 -13.88 5.87
CA GLN A 115 13.77 -14.19 6.07
C GLN A 115 13.99 -14.55 7.54
N ASP A 116 14.68 -15.67 7.80
CA ASP A 116 14.95 -16.16 9.15
C ASP A 116 13.68 -16.22 10.03
N GLU A 117 12.60 -16.76 9.46
CA GLU A 117 11.26 -16.91 10.07
C GLU A 117 10.53 -15.59 10.40
N GLN A 118 11.07 -14.44 10.00
CA GLN A 118 10.45 -13.14 10.22
C GLN A 118 10.09 -12.46 8.88
N PRO A 119 8.92 -11.80 8.78
CA PRO A 119 8.61 -10.99 7.62
C PRO A 119 9.50 -9.73 7.63
N VAL A 120 10.07 -9.41 6.46
CA VAL A 120 10.97 -8.28 6.25
C VAL A 120 10.58 -7.51 4.99
N GLN A 121 10.92 -6.23 4.94
CA GLN A 121 10.75 -5.34 3.79
C GLN A 121 12.00 -5.42 2.89
N ILE A 122 11.79 -5.66 1.60
CA ILE A 122 12.83 -5.60 0.57
C ILE A 122 12.52 -4.42 -0.35
N ILE A 123 13.40 -3.42 -0.33
CA ILE A 123 13.26 -2.21 -1.14
C ILE A 123 13.99 -2.43 -2.47
N HIS A 124 13.25 -2.40 -3.57
CA HIS A 124 13.77 -2.65 -4.93
C HIS A 124 14.23 -1.38 -5.62
N SER A 125 14.94 -1.48 -6.75
CA SER A 125 15.24 -0.30 -7.58
C SER A 125 13.97 0.31 -8.18
N ALA A 126 14.05 1.59 -8.55
CA ALA A 126 12.92 2.35 -9.07
C ALA A 126 12.51 1.95 -10.50
N ASP A 127 13.33 1.16 -11.20
CA ASP A 127 13.16 0.85 -12.62
C ASP A 127 12.06 -0.19 -12.91
N THR A 128 11.40 -0.70 -11.86
CA THR A 128 10.43 -1.80 -11.96
C THR A 128 9.01 -1.35 -12.29
N PHE A 129 8.69 -0.05 -12.15
CA PHE A 129 7.33 0.44 -12.33
C PHE A 129 7.01 0.88 -13.76
N GLN A 130 5.93 0.33 -14.31
CA GLN A 130 5.45 0.63 -15.65
C GLN A 130 3.98 1.05 -15.63
N VAL A 131 3.65 2.07 -16.43
CA VAL A 131 2.27 2.48 -16.67
C VAL A 131 1.78 1.80 -17.93
N ARG A 132 0.77 0.93 -17.80
CA ARG A 132 0.12 0.30 -18.95
C ARG A 132 -0.63 1.39 -19.73
N GLN A 133 -0.43 1.46 -21.04
CA GLN A 133 -1.15 2.41 -21.90
C GLN A 133 -2.11 1.64 -22.81
N LEU A 134 -3.38 2.07 -22.84
CA LEU A 134 -4.42 1.51 -23.69
C LEU A 134 -5.05 2.61 -24.53
N ASN A 135 -5.27 2.36 -25.81
CA ASN A 135 -6.03 3.26 -26.66
C ASN A 135 -7.33 2.58 -27.06
N ILE A 136 -8.45 3.19 -26.66
CA ILE A 136 -9.81 2.71 -26.98
C ILE A 136 -10.61 3.79 -27.72
N SER A 137 -9.94 4.83 -28.23
CA SER A 137 -10.58 5.97 -28.90
C SER A 137 -11.33 5.61 -30.18
N GLU A 138 -11.03 4.47 -30.79
CA GLU A 138 -11.72 3.94 -31.97
C GLU A 138 -13.06 3.25 -31.63
N LEU A 139 -13.33 2.99 -30.34
CA LEU A 139 -14.58 2.36 -29.92
C LEU A 139 -15.72 3.39 -29.83
N VAL A 140 -16.94 2.93 -30.12
CA VAL A 140 -18.16 3.73 -29.90
C VAL A 140 -18.32 4.08 -28.41
N ALA A 141 -18.93 5.23 -28.11
CA ALA A 141 -19.00 5.79 -26.75
C ALA A 141 -19.55 4.81 -25.69
N SER A 142 -20.64 4.10 -26.00
CA SER A 142 -21.25 3.12 -25.09
C SER A 142 -20.32 1.93 -24.79
N ALA A 143 -19.55 1.47 -25.78
CA ALA A 143 -18.56 0.42 -25.60
C ALA A 143 -17.35 0.91 -24.77
N ARG A 144 -16.93 2.18 -24.96
CA ARG A 144 -15.85 2.80 -24.17
C ARG A 144 -16.17 2.80 -22.68
N ASP A 145 -17.33 3.34 -22.29
CA ASP A 145 -17.73 3.43 -20.88
C ASP A 145 -17.87 2.05 -20.23
N THR A 146 -18.38 1.07 -20.98
CA THR A 146 -18.51 -0.31 -20.51
C THR A 146 -17.13 -0.93 -20.26
N LEU A 147 -16.20 -0.77 -21.19
CA LEU A 147 -14.84 -1.29 -21.07
C LEU A 147 -14.06 -0.60 -19.94
N ILE A 148 -14.20 0.72 -19.76
CA ILE A 148 -13.54 1.44 -18.66
C ILE A 148 -14.01 0.91 -17.30
N LYS A 149 -15.32 0.72 -17.12
CA LYS A 149 -15.88 0.15 -15.89
C LYS A 149 -15.38 -1.27 -15.65
N GLN A 150 -15.32 -2.09 -16.70
CA GLN A 150 -14.78 -3.44 -16.62
C GLN A 150 -13.30 -3.43 -16.20
N LEU A 151 -12.45 -2.63 -16.87
CA LEU A 151 -11.03 -2.49 -16.55
C LEU A 151 -10.81 -2.01 -15.10
N ALA A 152 -11.60 -1.03 -14.65
CA ALA A 152 -11.52 -0.53 -13.28
C ALA A 152 -11.90 -1.61 -12.26
N LEU A 153 -12.97 -2.38 -12.52
CA LEU A 153 -13.40 -3.46 -11.64
C LEU A 153 -12.38 -4.61 -11.60
N GLU A 154 -11.88 -5.02 -12.77
CA GLU A 154 -10.86 -6.06 -12.89
C GLU A 154 -9.58 -5.66 -12.16
N ASP A 155 -9.09 -4.43 -12.33
CA ASP A 155 -7.88 -3.98 -11.65
C ASP A 155 -8.08 -3.81 -10.13
N ALA A 156 -9.26 -3.36 -9.70
CA ALA A 156 -9.62 -3.26 -8.29
C ALA A 156 -9.74 -4.63 -7.61
N GLN A 157 -10.21 -5.65 -8.33
CA GLN A 157 -10.38 -7.02 -7.80
C GLN A 157 -9.17 -7.91 -8.03
N ARG A 158 -8.19 -7.49 -8.83
CA ARG A 158 -6.97 -8.26 -9.04
C ARG A 158 -6.11 -8.19 -7.77
N PRO A 159 -5.82 -9.32 -7.11
CA PRO A 159 -4.99 -9.32 -5.92
C PRO A 159 -3.55 -8.90 -6.24
N PHE A 160 -2.82 -8.48 -5.22
CA PHE A 160 -1.37 -8.31 -5.29
C PHE A 160 -0.71 -9.54 -4.68
N ASP A 161 0.43 -9.93 -5.25
CA ASP A 161 1.38 -10.79 -4.55
C ASP A 161 2.31 -9.88 -3.75
N LEU A 162 2.24 -9.94 -2.42
CA LEU A 162 3.01 -9.06 -1.56
C LEU A 162 4.53 -9.32 -1.62
N THR A 163 4.94 -10.46 -2.19
CA THR A 163 6.35 -10.81 -2.39
C THR A 163 6.97 -10.16 -3.63
N GLU A 164 6.14 -9.64 -4.53
CA GLU A 164 6.54 -9.06 -5.82
C GLU A 164 6.23 -7.55 -5.88
N ALA A 165 7.29 -6.73 -5.88
CA ALA A 165 7.16 -5.29 -6.09
C ALA A 165 7.08 -4.94 -7.58
N PRO A 166 6.46 -3.81 -7.97
CA PRO A 166 5.80 -2.82 -7.11
C PRO A 166 4.35 -3.21 -6.73
N LEU A 167 3.94 -2.84 -5.51
CA LEU A 167 2.56 -3.03 -5.02
C LEU A 167 1.63 -1.87 -5.39
N MET A 168 1.85 -1.35 -6.60
CA MET A 168 1.11 -0.29 -7.26
C MET A 168 1.02 -0.60 -8.75
N ARG A 169 -0.17 -0.38 -9.33
CA ARG A 169 -0.43 -0.59 -10.76
C ARG A 169 -1.08 0.65 -11.33
N ALA A 170 -0.71 0.99 -12.56
CA ALA A 170 -1.25 2.12 -13.27
C ALA A 170 -1.64 1.74 -14.70
N THR A 171 -2.83 2.14 -15.13
CA THR A 171 -3.27 2.05 -16.52
C THR A 171 -3.79 3.41 -16.98
N LEU A 172 -3.15 3.98 -17.99
CA LEU A 172 -3.64 5.16 -18.70
C LEU A 172 -4.43 4.72 -19.94
N VAL A 173 -5.72 5.01 -19.94
CA VAL A 173 -6.64 4.70 -21.03
C VAL A 173 -6.94 5.98 -21.80
N ARG A 174 -6.66 5.98 -23.10
CA ARG A 174 -7.07 7.05 -24.01
C ARG A 174 -8.46 6.75 -24.55
N CYS A 175 -9.42 7.61 -24.23
CA CYS A 175 -10.84 7.42 -24.48
C CYS A 175 -11.33 8.20 -25.71
N SER A 176 -10.78 9.38 -25.99
CA SER A 176 -11.10 10.18 -27.17
C SER A 176 -9.85 10.86 -27.72
N ASP A 177 -9.79 11.01 -29.04
CA ASP A 177 -8.84 11.88 -29.74
C ASP A 177 -9.56 12.60 -30.88
N PRO A 178 -9.94 13.88 -30.68
CA PRO A 178 -10.57 14.69 -31.72
C PRO A 178 -9.75 14.74 -33.01
N ARG A 179 -8.41 14.60 -32.93
CA ARG A 179 -7.51 14.61 -34.09
C ARG A 179 -7.63 13.34 -34.95
N LEU A 180 -8.12 12.24 -34.38
CA LEU A 180 -8.34 10.97 -35.08
C LEU A 180 -9.77 10.83 -35.60
N GLN A 181 -10.72 11.66 -35.13
CA GLN A 181 -12.13 11.61 -35.51
C GLN A 181 -12.47 12.48 -36.74
N SER A 182 -11.51 13.28 -37.23
CA SER A 182 -11.63 14.19 -38.39
C SER A 182 -11.90 13.50 -39.75
N THR A 183 -11.86 12.17 -39.86
CA THR A 183 -12.07 11.47 -41.15
C THR A 183 -13.46 10.86 -41.32
N ALA A 184 -14.37 11.02 -40.35
CA ALA A 184 -15.71 10.44 -40.43
C ALA A 184 -16.80 11.44 -40.02
N SER A 185 -17.53 11.94 -41.02
CA SER A 185 -18.87 12.53 -40.92
C SER A 185 -18.95 14.05 -40.65
N GLU A 186 -18.84 14.84 -41.71
CA GLU A 186 -19.53 16.13 -41.84
C GLU A 186 -21.04 15.90 -41.94
N SER A 187 -21.75 15.77 -40.82
CA SER A 187 -23.19 16.12 -40.74
C SER A 187 -23.74 15.86 -39.34
N SER A 188 -23.85 16.91 -38.53
CA SER A 188 -25.02 17.26 -37.70
C SER A 188 -24.58 18.30 -36.67
N GLY A 189 -25.07 19.52 -36.83
CA GLY A 189 -24.86 20.59 -35.86
C GLY A 189 -25.89 20.51 -34.74
N SER A 190 -25.42 20.42 -33.50
CA SER A 190 -25.73 21.36 -32.41
C SER A 190 -25.27 20.78 -31.07
N GLU A 191 -24.64 21.62 -30.24
CA GLU A 191 -24.32 21.40 -28.81
C GLU A 191 -23.09 20.53 -28.47
N ALA A 192 -22.00 20.65 -29.22
CA ALA A 192 -20.73 19.97 -28.92
C ALA A 192 -19.60 20.98 -28.60
N LEU A 193 -19.67 21.64 -27.44
CA LEU A 193 -18.50 22.36 -26.89
C LEU A 193 -17.56 21.43 -26.10
N ASP A 194 -18.05 20.27 -25.64
CA ASP A 194 -17.26 19.29 -24.86
C ASP A 194 -16.60 18.20 -25.73
N GLU A 195 -17.02 17.98 -26.99
CA GLU A 195 -16.50 16.87 -27.82
C GLU A 195 -15.14 17.16 -28.49
N GLN A 196 -14.59 18.36 -28.32
CA GLN A 196 -13.33 18.76 -28.95
C GLN A 196 -12.09 18.51 -28.09
N GLU A 197 -12.23 17.92 -26.91
CA GLU A 197 -11.11 17.61 -26.03
C GLU A 197 -10.75 16.12 -26.06
N SER A 198 -9.45 15.83 -25.97
CA SER A 198 -9.03 14.45 -25.74
C SER A 198 -9.44 14.03 -24.34
N GLU A 199 -10.02 12.85 -24.21
CA GLU A 199 -10.40 12.28 -22.93
C GLU A 199 -9.48 11.12 -22.57
N PHE A 200 -9.08 11.05 -21.31
CA PHE A 200 -8.29 9.97 -20.75
C PHE A 200 -8.88 9.52 -19.41
N VAL A 201 -8.65 8.26 -19.07
CA VAL A 201 -8.90 7.72 -17.74
C VAL A 201 -7.61 7.11 -17.20
N LEU A 202 -7.15 7.61 -16.06
CA LEU A 202 -6.05 7.02 -15.31
C LEU A 202 -6.62 6.14 -14.20
N LEU A 203 -6.35 4.85 -14.29
CA LEU A 203 -6.61 3.86 -13.23
C LEU A 203 -5.34 3.66 -12.42
N LEU A 204 -5.42 3.83 -11.10
CA LEU A 204 -4.34 3.61 -10.15
C LEU A 204 -4.86 2.69 -9.05
N THR A 205 -4.18 1.58 -8.80
CA THR A 205 -4.52 0.69 -7.68
C THR A 205 -3.27 0.39 -6.90
N MET A 206 -3.35 0.50 -5.57
CA MET A 206 -2.25 0.23 -4.64
C MET A 206 -2.71 -0.76 -3.58
N HIS A 207 -1.78 -1.52 -3.01
CA HIS A 207 -2.09 -2.33 -1.83
C HIS A 207 -2.01 -1.49 -0.54
N HIS A 208 -2.93 -1.70 0.42
CA HIS A 208 -2.98 -0.93 1.67
C HIS A 208 -1.76 -1.15 2.58
N ILE A 209 -0.94 -2.17 2.30
CA ILE A 209 0.33 -2.39 3.02
C ILE A 209 1.42 -1.34 2.69
N VAL A 210 1.27 -0.64 1.54
CA VAL A 210 2.20 0.40 1.07
C VAL A 210 1.58 1.80 1.00
N SER A 211 0.30 1.96 1.36
CA SER A 211 -0.41 3.22 1.26
C SER A 211 -1.61 3.31 2.22
N ASP A 212 -2.09 4.51 2.46
CA ASP A 212 -3.27 4.82 3.25
C ASP A 212 -3.98 6.08 2.70
N GLY A 213 -5.09 6.47 3.33
CA GLY A 213 -5.87 7.63 2.89
C GLY A 213 -5.09 8.96 2.90
N TRP A 214 -4.13 9.13 3.81
CA TRP A 214 -3.29 10.34 3.84
C TRP A 214 -2.29 10.34 2.69
N SER A 215 -1.65 9.19 2.46
CA SER A 215 -0.68 8.94 1.41
C SER A 215 -1.28 9.15 0.02
N MET A 216 -2.56 8.79 -0.17
CA MET A 216 -3.29 9.11 -1.41
C MET A 216 -3.35 10.62 -1.69
N GLY A 217 -3.58 11.44 -0.65
CA GLY A 217 -3.54 12.88 -0.78
C GLY A 217 -2.14 13.42 -1.12
N VAL A 218 -1.08 12.81 -0.58
CA VAL A 218 0.32 13.15 -0.94
C VAL A 218 0.58 12.82 -2.40
N LEU A 219 0.22 11.61 -2.84
CA LEU A 219 0.41 11.13 -4.20
C LEU A 219 -0.23 12.07 -5.22
N LEU A 220 -1.49 12.46 -5.01
CA LEU A 220 -2.21 13.36 -5.93
C LEU A 220 -1.56 14.76 -6.00
N ARG A 221 -1.10 15.29 -4.87
CA ARG A 221 -0.40 16.59 -4.85
C ARG A 221 0.93 16.52 -5.59
N GLU A 222 1.75 15.51 -5.32
CA GLU A 222 3.03 15.34 -5.99
C GLU A 222 2.84 15.06 -7.48
N LEU A 223 1.83 14.27 -7.87
CA LEU A 223 1.49 14.01 -9.27
C LEU A 223 1.22 15.32 -10.03
N SER A 224 0.43 16.21 -9.44
CA SER A 224 0.14 17.53 -10.01
C SER A 224 1.40 18.39 -10.18
N VAL A 225 2.24 18.47 -9.13
CA VAL A 225 3.49 19.25 -9.14
C VAL A 225 4.47 18.72 -10.18
N LEU A 226 4.67 17.40 -10.22
CA LEU A 226 5.57 16.74 -11.16
C LEU A 226 5.06 16.84 -12.59
N TYR A 227 3.76 16.63 -12.80
CA TYR A 227 3.15 16.75 -14.13
C TYR A 227 3.35 18.15 -14.68
N HIS A 228 3.12 19.20 -13.88
CA HIS A 228 3.35 20.58 -14.28
C HIS A 228 4.83 20.83 -14.65
N ALA A 229 5.78 20.30 -13.89
CA ALA A 229 7.20 20.46 -14.20
C ALA A 229 7.59 19.75 -15.51
N TYR A 230 7.24 18.46 -15.64
CA TYR A 230 7.61 17.65 -16.79
C TYR A 230 6.89 18.07 -18.07
N SER A 231 5.64 18.53 -18.00
CA SER A 231 4.93 19.06 -19.17
C SER A 231 5.57 20.32 -19.75
N HIS A 232 6.32 21.06 -18.93
CA HIS A 232 7.10 22.23 -19.33
C HIS A 232 8.59 21.91 -19.55
N GLY A 233 8.98 20.64 -19.62
CA GLY A 233 10.37 20.22 -19.81
C GLY A 233 11.32 20.58 -18.65
N LYS A 234 10.79 20.86 -17.46
CA LYS A 234 11.56 21.16 -16.25
C LYS A 234 11.82 19.88 -15.44
N PRO A 235 12.92 19.81 -14.67
CA PRO A 235 13.16 18.68 -13.77
C PRO A 235 12.19 18.67 -12.58
N SER A 236 12.16 17.56 -11.83
CA SER A 236 11.42 17.45 -10.57
C SER A 236 11.78 18.59 -9.61
N PRO A 237 10.81 19.38 -9.12
CA PRO A 237 11.06 20.44 -8.14
C PRO A 237 11.03 19.89 -6.70
N LEU A 238 10.76 18.60 -6.50
CA LEU A 238 10.60 18.00 -5.18
C LEU A 238 11.95 17.64 -4.58
N SER A 239 12.25 18.15 -3.38
CA SER A 239 13.49 17.82 -2.65
C SER A 239 13.45 16.39 -2.11
N ASN A 240 14.58 15.68 -2.08
CA ASN A 240 14.64 14.32 -1.50
C ASN A 240 14.03 14.23 -0.09
N LEU A 241 13.38 13.10 0.20
CA LEU A 241 12.81 12.83 1.51
C LEU A 241 13.93 12.41 2.46
N ALA A 242 14.09 13.13 3.57
CA ALA A 242 15.07 12.79 4.60
C ALA A 242 14.69 11.52 5.38
N ILE A 243 13.40 11.19 5.42
CA ILE A 243 12.83 10.05 6.13
C ILE A 243 11.98 9.26 5.15
N GLN A 244 12.18 7.95 5.12
CA GLN A 244 11.42 6.98 4.35
C GLN A 244 10.61 6.07 5.29
N TYR A 245 9.65 5.33 4.74
CA TYR A 245 8.78 4.47 5.57
C TYR A 245 9.57 3.36 6.30
N ALA A 246 10.67 2.88 5.72
CA ALA A 246 11.55 1.93 6.39
C ALA A 246 12.18 2.51 7.67
N ASP A 247 12.45 3.82 7.73
CA ASP A 247 12.88 4.48 8.97
C ASP A 247 11.78 4.43 10.02
N VAL A 248 10.53 4.66 9.63
CA VAL A 248 9.37 4.58 10.53
C VAL A 248 9.24 3.17 11.10
N ALA A 249 9.38 2.13 10.28
CA ALA A 249 9.29 0.74 10.73
C ALA A 249 10.43 0.36 11.69
N LEU A 250 11.67 0.73 11.36
CA LEU A 250 12.83 0.49 12.23
C LEU A 250 12.71 1.26 13.55
N TRP A 251 12.35 2.54 13.46
CA TRP A 251 12.12 3.40 14.61
C TRP A 251 11.03 2.82 15.51
N GLU A 252 9.86 2.49 14.98
CA GLU A 252 8.74 1.91 15.74
C GLU A 252 9.18 0.66 16.53
N ARG A 253 9.94 -0.24 15.87
CA ARG A 253 10.45 -1.47 16.50
C ARG A 253 11.55 -1.24 17.54
N SER A 254 12.28 -0.12 17.45
CA SER A 254 13.42 0.16 18.33
C SER A 254 13.04 0.61 19.73
N TRP A 255 11.80 1.07 19.96
CA TRP A 255 11.39 1.60 21.27
C TRP A 255 10.05 1.06 21.78
N LEU A 256 9.13 0.65 20.90
CA LEU A 256 7.89 -0.01 21.30
C LEU A 256 8.10 -1.51 21.54
N HIS A 257 8.90 -1.83 22.56
CA HIS A 257 9.14 -3.20 23.02
C HIS A 257 9.32 -3.26 24.54
N GLY A 258 9.37 -4.48 25.09
CA GLY A 258 9.57 -4.71 26.52
C GLY A 258 8.49 -4.05 27.40
N ASP A 259 8.89 -3.50 28.53
CA ASP A 259 7.99 -2.96 29.57
C ASP A 259 7.00 -1.92 29.06
N LEU A 260 7.40 -1.08 28.09
CA LEU A 260 6.53 -0.06 27.52
C LEU A 260 5.41 -0.68 26.67
N MET A 261 5.75 -1.69 25.86
CA MET A 261 4.76 -2.45 25.11
C MET A 261 3.80 -3.17 26.06
N ASP A 262 4.33 -3.81 27.10
CA ASP A 262 3.53 -4.53 28.10
C ASP A 262 2.59 -3.58 28.85
N TYR A 263 3.04 -2.37 29.18
CA TYR A 263 2.22 -1.33 29.76
C TYR A 263 1.01 -0.98 28.88
N HIS A 264 1.24 -0.68 27.59
CA HIS A 264 0.17 -0.35 26.64
C HIS A 264 -0.76 -1.56 26.39
N LEU A 265 -0.21 -2.76 26.28
CA LEU A 265 -0.99 -3.99 26.11
C LEU A 265 -1.88 -4.26 27.31
N ASN A 266 -1.37 -4.09 28.53
CA ASN A 266 -2.15 -4.32 29.75
C ASN A 266 -3.29 -3.31 29.87
N TYR A 267 -3.03 -2.04 29.56
CA TYR A 267 -4.08 -1.02 29.49
C TYR A 267 -5.21 -1.45 28.54
N TRP A 268 -4.89 -1.81 27.30
CA TRP A 268 -5.91 -2.20 26.32
C TRP A 268 -6.61 -3.52 26.65
N LYS A 269 -5.90 -4.51 27.21
CA LYS A 269 -6.50 -5.75 27.73
C LYS A 269 -7.54 -5.45 28.81
N GLN A 270 -7.26 -4.48 29.69
CA GLN A 270 -8.20 -4.06 30.71
C GLN A 270 -9.40 -3.32 30.10
N GLN A 271 -9.18 -2.36 29.19
CA GLN A 271 -10.26 -1.60 28.56
C GLN A 271 -11.19 -2.49 27.71
N LEU A 272 -10.62 -3.50 27.05
CA LEU A 272 -11.38 -4.45 26.22
C LEU A 272 -11.85 -5.69 27.02
N SER A 273 -11.60 -5.72 28.32
CA SER A 273 -12.07 -6.82 29.16
C SER A 273 -13.60 -6.81 29.24
N GLY A 274 -14.21 -7.99 29.15
CA GLY A 274 -15.67 -8.13 29.20
C GLY A 274 -16.41 -7.65 27.94
N PHE A 275 -15.72 -7.39 26.82
CA PHE A 275 -16.41 -7.08 25.57
C PHE A 275 -17.32 -8.25 25.17
N THR A 276 -18.53 -7.93 24.75
CA THR A 276 -19.46 -8.89 24.17
C THR A 276 -19.63 -8.58 22.68
N SER A 277 -19.72 -9.63 21.87
CA SER A 277 -19.99 -9.46 20.44
C SER A 277 -21.34 -8.79 20.25
N LEU A 278 -21.40 -7.74 19.43
CA LEU A 278 -22.66 -7.12 19.06
C LEU A 278 -23.52 -8.15 18.30
N GLN A 279 -24.77 -8.32 18.74
CA GLN A 279 -25.78 -9.11 18.05
C GLN A 279 -26.68 -8.14 17.28
N LEU A 280 -26.17 -7.64 16.17
CA LEU A 280 -26.95 -6.76 15.29
C LEU A 280 -28.07 -7.59 14.62
N PRO A 281 -29.29 -7.05 14.49
CA PRO A 281 -30.34 -7.71 13.73
C PRO A 281 -29.90 -7.84 12.27
N THR A 282 -29.79 -9.07 11.77
CA THR A 282 -29.37 -9.37 10.40
C THR A 282 -30.54 -9.91 9.57
N ASP A 283 -30.75 -9.37 8.37
CA ASP A 283 -31.78 -9.84 7.43
C ASP A 283 -31.57 -11.29 6.95
N ARG A 284 -30.34 -11.80 7.08
CA ARG A 284 -29.97 -13.19 6.74
C ARG A 284 -29.26 -13.82 7.94
N PRO A 285 -29.50 -15.10 8.26
CA PRO A 285 -28.77 -15.78 9.33
C PRO A 285 -27.26 -15.72 9.02
N GLY A 286 -26.49 -15.12 9.92
CA GLY A 286 -25.04 -14.99 9.76
C GLY A 286 -24.39 -16.35 9.50
N ARG A 287 -23.47 -16.42 8.52
CA ARG A 287 -22.62 -17.61 8.34
C ARG A 287 -21.83 -17.77 9.65
N ARG A 288 -22.12 -18.83 10.41
CA ARG A 288 -21.38 -19.13 11.64
C ARG A 288 -19.91 -19.32 11.26
N CYS A 289 -19.03 -18.45 11.75
CA CYS A 289 -17.59 -18.71 11.76
C CYS A 289 -17.36 -20.02 12.52
N GLN A 290 -17.03 -21.09 11.81
CA GLN A 290 -16.50 -22.27 12.48
C GLN A 290 -15.12 -21.91 13.03
N PRO A 291 -14.80 -22.18 14.30
CA PRO A 291 -13.45 -21.97 14.80
C PRO A 291 -12.51 -22.88 14.02
N VAL A 292 -11.58 -22.28 13.27
CA VAL A 292 -10.46 -23.00 12.66
C VAL A 292 -9.60 -23.53 13.81
N MET A 293 -9.67 -24.83 14.06
CA MET A 293 -8.84 -25.51 15.04
C MET A 293 -7.43 -25.64 14.45
N VAL A 294 -6.55 -24.69 14.77
CA VAL A 294 -5.14 -24.76 14.42
C VAL A 294 -4.50 -25.88 15.26
N ARG A 295 -4.16 -27.00 14.63
CA ARG A 295 -3.35 -28.04 15.25
C ARG A 295 -1.86 -27.72 15.04
N PRO A 296 -1.01 -27.83 16.09
CA PRO A 296 0.42 -27.63 15.92
C PRO A 296 0.99 -28.69 14.96
N ILE A 297 1.80 -28.24 14.00
CA ILE A 297 2.54 -29.11 13.09
C ILE A 297 3.69 -29.72 13.89
N SER A 298 3.45 -30.86 14.54
CA SER A 298 4.52 -31.75 14.96
C SER A 298 4.69 -32.86 13.91
N SER A 299 5.91 -32.94 13.38
CA SER A 299 6.46 -34.03 12.57
C SER A 299 5.95 -34.19 11.12
N LEU A 300 6.56 -33.43 10.20
CA LEU A 300 6.79 -33.91 8.83
C LEU A 300 8.27 -33.82 8.47
N CYS A 301 9.12 -34.42 9.30
CA CYS A 301 10.44 -34.88 8.88
C CYS A 301 10.38 -36.40 8.74
N ARG A 302 9.97 -36.89 7.56
CA ARG A 302 10.27 -38.26 7.13
C ARG A 302 10.78 -38.20 5.70
N GLN A 303 12.10 -38.30 5.61
CA GLN A 303 12.86 -38.56 4.40
C GLN A 303 12.18 -39.67 3.59
N ARG A 304 11.84 -39.37 2.33
CA ARG A 304 11.66 -40.38 1.29
C ARG A 304 12.94 -40.45 0.46
N SER A 305 13.88 -41.25 0.92
CA SER A 305 14.85 -41.93 0.05
C SER A 305 14.45 -43.39 -0.02
N LEU A 306 14.25 -43.92 -1.23
CA LEU A 306 14.17 -45.32 -1.68
C LEU A 306 13.55 -45.29 -3.09
N LYS A 307 14.03 -45.93 -4.14
CA LYS A 307 15.21 -46.74 -4.43
C LYS A 307 15.20 -46.94 -5.97
N ARG A 308 16.36 -46.91 -6.62
CA ARG A 308 16.53 -47.26 -8.05
C ARG A 308 16.16 -48.73 -8.30
N SER A 309 15.64 -49.00 -9.49
CA SER A 309 15.22 -50.30 -9.99
C SER A 309 16.28 -50.97 -10.89
N ARG A 310 16.42 -52.29 -10.70
CA ARG A 310 16.91 -53.39 -11.59
C ARG A 310 18.41 -53.50 -11.91
N PRO A 311 18.90 -54.69 -12.35
CA PRO A 311 18.21 -55.96 -12.63
C PRO A 311 18.77 -57.24 -11.94
N SER A 312 17.95 -58.29 -12.02
CA SER A 312 18.23 -59.69 -11.66
C SER A 312 19.07 -60.42 -12.70
N ALA A 313 20.04 -61.22 -12.25
CA ALA A 313 20.71 -62.25 -13.04
C ALA A 313 20.83 -63.58 -12.25
N SER A 314 20.72 -64.68 -13.00
CA SER A 314 20.68 -66.11 -12.68
C SER A 314 21.76 -66.64 -11.69
N LYS A 315 21.62 -67.76 -10.98
CA LYS A 315 21.51 -69.15 -11.49
C LYS A 315 21.28 -70.14 -10.33
N ARG A 316 20.29 -71.03 -10.51
CA ARG A 316 20.30 -72.51 -10.34
C ARG A 316 21.04 -73.14 -9.15
N GLU A 317 20.28 -73.95 -8.40
CA GLU A 317 20.61 -75.35 -8.06
C GLU A 317 19.30 -76.17 -7.91
N ARG A 318 19.28 -77.36 -8.51
CA ARG A 318 18.26 -78.46 -8.41
C ARG A 318 18.79 -79.51 -7.38
N PRO A 319 18.20 -80.71 -7.11
CA PRO A 319 17.03 -81.42 -7.71
C PRO A 319 16.12 -82.26 -6.76
N CYS A 320 15.10 -82.89 -7.40
CA CYS A 320 14.32 -84.11 -7.05
C CYS A 320 13.27 -84.02 -5.93
N SER A 321 12.02 -84.49 -6.09
CA SER A 321 11.42 -85.51 -6.99
C SER A 321 10.09 -85.06 -7.58
#